data_AF-A0A497G552-F1
#
_entry.id   AF-A0A497G552-F1
#
_cell.length_a   1.000
_cell.length_b   1.000
_cell.length_c   1.000
_cell.angle_alpha   90.00
_cell.angle_beta   90.00
_cell.angle_gamma   90.00
#
_symmetry.space_group_name_H-M   'P 1'
#
loop_
_entity.id
_entity.type
_entity.pdbx_description
1 polymer ?
#
loop_
_entity_poly.entity_id
_entity_poly.type
_entity_poly.pdbx_seq_one_letter_code
_entity_poly.pdbx_strand_id
1 'polypeptide(L)'
;MSHRGIYVALMLLALTPVMPYVLASEDAVSVEDLVRAALRSYRYNRVLELAERIASLGPRAPGYPGYNATVDLIVSTAKSLNLKVCV
;
A
#
# COMPACT_ATOMS: atom_id res chain seq x y z
N MET A 1 42.33 -40.99 -30.58
CA MET A 1 40.98 -40.64 -30.08
C MET A 1 41.15 -39.79 -28.84
N SER A 2 40.90 -38.49 -28.96
CA SER A 2 41.25 -37.49 -27.95
C SER A 2 40.22 -37.46 -26.82
N HIS A 3 40.57 -37.99 -25.65
CA HIS A 3 39.77 -37.96 -24.40
C HIS A 3 39.35 -36.54 -23.95
N ARG A 4 39.90 -35.50 -24.59
CA ARG A 4 39.66 -34.08 -24.29
C ARG A 4 38.21 -33.66 -24.55
N GLY A 5 37.51 -34.32 -25.48
CA GLY A 5 36.11 -34.00 -25.79
C GLY A 5 35.12 -34.37 -24.66
N ILE A 6 35.42 -35.43 -23.89
CA ILE A 6 34.56 -35.91 -22.81
C ILE A 6 34.60 -34.93 -21.63
N TYR A 7 35.79 -34.41 -21.30
CA TYR A 7 35.93 -33.44 -20.21
C TYR A 7 35.24 -32.10 -20.48
N VAL A 8 35.24 -31.64 -21.73
CA VAL A 8 34.53 -30.41 -22.12
C VAL A 8 33.01 -30.59 -22.04
N ALA A 9 32.50 -31.75 -22.45
CA ALA A 9 31.08 -32.06 -22.33
C ALA A 9 30.62 -32.20 -20.86
N LEU A 10 31.47 -32.74 -19.98
CA LEU A 10 31.17 -32.88 -18.55
C LEU A 10 31.21 -31.53 -17.80
N MET A 11 32.11 -30.62 -18.20
CA MET A 11 32.18 -29.26 -17.66
C MET A 11 30.96 -28.42 -18.03
N LEU A 12 30.43 -28.57 -19.26
CA LEU A 12 29.24 -27.85 -19.70
C LEU A 12 27.96 -28.30 -18.98
N LEU A 13 27.87 -29.56 -18.56
CA LEU A 13 26.73 -30.07 -17.78
C LEU A 13 26.75 -29.58 -16.32
N ALA A 14 27.90 -29.16 -15.80
CA ALA A 14 28.05 -28.60 -14.45
C ALA A 14 27.74 -27.09 -14.37
N LEU A 15 27.53 -26.44 -15.52
CA LEU A 15 27.25 -25.01 -15.64
C LEU A 15 25.77 -24.67 -15.82
N THR A 16 24.87 -25.65 -15.73
CA THR A 16 23.44 -25.34 -15.58
C THR A 16 23.23 -24.80 -14.17
N PRO A 17 22.90 -23.51 -13.97
CA PRO A 17 22.41 -23.09 -12.68
C PRO A 17 21.14 -23.92 -12.43
N VAL A 18 21.16 -24.71 -11.36
CA VAL A 18 19.95 -25.22 -10.74
C VAL A 18 19.15 -23.99 -10.40
N MET A 19 18.23 -23.60 -11.28
CA MET A 19 17.24 -22.58 -11.00
C MET A 19 16.51 -23.08 -9.76
N PRO A 20 16.63 -22.43 -8.59
CA PRO A 20 15.60 -22.61 -7.61
C PRO A 20 14.36 -22.03 -8.29
N TYR A 21 13.45 -22.91 -8.69
CA TYR A 21 12.06 -22.56 -8.79
C TYR A 21 11.68 -22.03 -7.40
N VAL A 22 11.94 -20.74 -7.18
CA VAL A 22 11.29 -19.97 -6.14
C VAL A 22 9.84 -19.97 -6.61
N LEU A 23 9.12 -20.98 -6.16
CA LEU A 23 7.68 -20.91 -6.01
C LEU A 23 7.46 -19.64 -5.20
N ALA A 24 7.14 -18.56 -5.90
CA ALA A 24 6.47 -17.44 -5.30
C ALA A 24 5.15 -18.00 -4.78
N SER A 25 5.17 -18.49 -3.54
CA SER A 25 3.97 -18.57 -2.73
C SER A 25 3.51 -17.14 -2.59
N GLU A 26 2.58 -16.73 -3.46
CA GLU A 26 1.69 -15.62 -3.17
C GLU A 26 0.92 -16.04 -1.91
N ASP A 27 1.52 -15.81 -0.74
CA ASP A 27 0.81 -15.91 0.53
C ASP A 27 -0.36 -14.94 0.40
N ALA A 28 -1.56 -15.50 0.26
CA ALA A 28 -2.79 -14.75 0.31
C ALA A 28 -2.81 -14.02 1.65
N VAL A 29 -2.47 -12.73 1.63
CA VAL A 29 -2.40 -11.90 2.84
C VAL A 29 -3.75 -12.02 3.52
N SER A 30 -3.77 -12.61 4.73
CA SER A 30 -4.99 -12.72 5.51
C SER A 30 -5.58 -11.33 5.70
N VAL A 31 -6.90 -11.21 5.63
CA VAL A 31 -7.61 -9.96 5.95
C VAL A 31 -7.16 -9.43 7.31
N GLU A 32 -6.86 -10.31 8.25
CA GLU A 32 -6.37 -9.97 9.59
C GLU A 32 -5.00 -9.29 9.55
N ASP A 33 -4.11 -9.72 8.67
CA ASP A 33 -2.78 -9.13 8.49
C ASP A 33 -2.88 -7.75 7.82
N LEU A 34 -3.78 -7.61 6.84
CA LEU A 34 -4.12 -6.32 6.23
C LEU A 34 -4.66 -5.33 7.26
N VAL A 35 -5.63 -5.75 8.09
CA VAL A 35 -6.20 -4.91 9.16
C VAL A 35 -5.12 -4.55 10.19
N ARG A 36 -4.29 -5.52 10.61
CA ARG A 36 -3.22 -5.30 11.57
C ARG A 36 -2.16 -4.34 11.02
N ALA A 37 -1.78 -4.46 9.76
CA ALA A 37 -0.87 -3.55 9.09
C ALA A 37 -1.44 -2.13 9.00
N ALA A 38 -2.72 -2.01 8.62
CA ALA A 38 -3.42 -0.72 8.56
C ALA A 38 -3.43 -0.01 9.93
N LEU A 39 -3.76 -0.73 11.01
CA LEU A 39 -3.75 -0.20 12.37
C LEU A 39 -2.36 0.27 12.82
N ARG A 40 -1.29 -0.46 12.47
CA ARG A 40 0.09 -0.03 12.78
C ARG A 40 0.54 1.18 11.98
N SER A 41 0.08 1.30 10.73
CA SER A 41 0.40 2.45 9.87
C SER A 41 -0.37 3.72 10.24
N TYR A 42 -1.27 3.65 11.23
CA TYR A 42 -2.13 4.76 11.59
C TYR A 42 -1.33 5.92 12.22
N ARG A 43 -1.34 7.07 11.54
CA ARG A 43 -0.59 8.26 11.93
C ARG A 43 -1.45 9.16 12.82
N TYR A 44 -1.46 8.90 14.13
CA TYR A 44 -2.27 9.67 15.10
C TYR A 44 -2.07 11.19 15.02
N ASN A 45 -0.84 11.66 14.75
CA ASN A 45 -0.57 13.10 14.57
C ASN A 45 -1.41 13.72 13.45
N ARG A 46 -1.67 12.99 12.36
CA ARG A 46 -2.48 13.47 11.24
C ARG A 46 -3.96 13.61 11.61
N VAL A 47 -4.44 12.82 12.58
CA VAL A 47 -5.80 12.95 13.11
C VAL A 47 -5.93 14.24 13.90
N LEU A 48 -4.94 14.53 14.76
CA LEU A 48 -4.94 15.77 15.52
C LEU A 48 -4.84 17.00 14.60
N GLU A 49 -3.91 16.99 13.63
CA GLU A 49 -3.78 18.05 12.62
C GLU A 49 -5.11 18.27 11.86
N LEU A 50 -5.80 17.20 11.48
CA LEU A 50 -7.08 17.30 10.79
C LEU A 50 -8.18 17.83 11.72
N ALA A 51 -8.22 17.38 12.97
CA ALA A 51 -9.20 17.86 13.96
C ALA A 51 -9.02 19.36 14.23
N GLU A 52 -7.78 19.83 14.40
CA GLU A 52 -7.45 21.24 14.55
C GLU A 52 -7.84 22.05 13.31
N ARG A 53 -7.55 21.53 12.11
CA ARG A 53 -7.95 22.17 10.85
C ARG A 53 -9.46 22.27 10.71
N ILE A 54 -10.22 21.25 11.11
CA ILE A 54 -11.68 21.29 11.08
C ILE A 54 -12.21 22.27 12.15
N ALA A 55 -11.58 22.31 13.33
CA ALA A 55 -11.97 23.24 14.39
C ALA A 55 -11.74 24.70 13.99
N SER A 56 -10.67 25.00 13.23
CA SER A 56 -10.38 26.36 12.76
C SER A 56 -11.36 26.90 11.73
N LEU A 57 -12.21 26.05 11.14
CA LEU A 57 -13.29 26.47 10.23
C LEU A 57 -14.49 27.12 10.96
N GLY A 58 -14.47 27.16 12.29
CA GLY A 58 -15.52 27.77 13.10
C GLY A 58 -16.74 26.86 13.32
N PRO A 59 -17.94 27.44 13.57
CA PRO A 59 -19.16 26.66 13.77
C PRO A 59 -19.51 25.83 12.53
N ARG A 60 -19.81 24.55 12.76
CA ARG A 60 -20.07 23.53 11.73
C ARG A 60 -21.50 23.00 11.78
N ALA A 61 -22.41 23.72 12.42
CA ALA A 61 -23.83 23.42 12.34
C ALA A 61 -24.39 23.89 10.98
N PRO A 62 -25.47 23.26 10.46
CA PRO A 62 -26.13 23.74 9.25
C PRO A 62 -26.48 25.24 9.33
N GLY A 63 -26.24 25.97 8.24
CA GLY A 63 -26.45 27.43 8.18
C GLY A 63 -25.22 28.28 8.55
N TYR A 64 -24.15 27.67 9.08
CA TYR A 64 -22.89 28.38 9.32
C TYR A 64 -21.89 28.17 8.18
N PRO A 65 -21.02 29.16 7.86
CA PRO A 65 -20.02 29.02 6.80
C PRO A 65 -19.06 27.83 6.99
N GLY A 66 -18.73 27.52 8.25
CA GLY A 66 -17.85 26.40 8.58
C GLY A 66 -18.42 25.02 8.21
N TYR A 67 -19.75 24.89 8.09
CA TYR A 67 -20.38 23.64 7.64
C TYR A 67 -19.98 23.31 6.19
N ASN A 68 -20.22 24.23 5.25
CA ASN A 68 -19.89 24.02 3.84
C ASN A 68 -18.37 23.83 3.65
N ALA A 69 -17.55 24.63 4.33
CA ALA A 69 -16.10 24.49 4.27
C ALA A 69 -15.62 23.12 4.78
N THR A 70 -16.27 22.57 5.80
CA THR A 70 -15.95 21.23 6.31
C THR A 70 -16.38 20.14 5.32
N VAL A 71 -17.55 20.28 4.69
CA VAL A 71 -18.01 19.36 3.65
C VAL A 71 -17.04 19.36 2.47
N ASP A 72 -16.65 20.53 1.98
CA ASP A 72 -15.69 20.66 0.87
C ASP A 72 -14.33 20.03 1.21
N LEU A 73 -13.87 20.20 2.46
CA LEU A 73 -12.65 19.57 2.96
C LEU A 73 -12.76 18.04 2.94
N ILE A 74 -13.88 17.47 3.41
CA ILE A 74 -14.10 16.02 3.42
C ILE A 74 -14.17 15.48 1.99
N VAL A 75 -14.96 16.11 1.13
CA VAL A 75 -15.14 15.68 -0.27
C VAL A 75 -13.83 15.73 -1.04
N SER A 76 -13.07 16.83 -0.93
CA SER A 76 -11.77 16.96 -1.60
C SER A 76 -10.75 15.95 -1.08
N THR A 77 -10.71 15.70 0.23
CA THR A 77 -9.83 14.69 0.82
C THR A 77 -10.21 13.29 0.33
N ALA A 78 -11.49 12.93 0.35
CA ALA A 78 -11.95 11.63 -0.14
C ALA A 78 -11.63 11.42 -1.62
N LYS A 79 -11.81 12.44 -2.47
CA LYS A 79 -11.40 12.41 -3.88
C LYS A 79 -9.89 12.19 -4.04
N SER A 80 -9.06 12.88 -3.24
CA SER A 80 -7.60 12.69 -3.27
C SER A 80 -7.16 11.29 -2.87
N LEU A 81 -7.97 10.60 -2.06
CA LEU A 81 -7.78 9.21 -1.66
C LEU A 81 -8.40 8.22 -2.66
N ASN A 82 -8.90 8.69 -3.81
CA ASN A 82 -9.63 7.91 -4.81
C ASN A 82 -10.85 7.16 -4.23
N LEU A 83 -11.46 7.69 -3.17
CA LEU A 83 -12.68 7.14 -2.60
C LEU A 83 -13.89 7.61 -3.40
N LYS A 84 -14.88 6.71 -3.56
CA LYS A 84 -16.16 7.07 -4.15
C LYS A 84 -16.94 7.94 -3.17
N VAL A 85 -17.20 9.18 -3.55
CA VAL A 85 -18.03 10.11 -2.76
C VAL A 85 -19.43 10.15 -3.37
N CYS A 86 -20.43 9.82 -2.57
CA CYS A 86 -21.83 10.06 -2.90
C CYS A 86 -22.24 11.35 -2.18
N VAL A 87 -22.52 12.41 -2.96
CA VAL A 87 -23.03 13.70 -2.45
C VAL A 87 -24.49 13.80 -2.84
#